data_AF-A0A3M2SS24-F1
#
_entry.id   AF-A0A3M2SS24-F1
#
_cell.length_a   1.000
_cell.length_b   1.000
_cell.length_c   1.000
_cell.angle_alpha   90.00
_cell.angle_beta   90.00
_cell.angle_gamma   90.00
#
_symmetry.space_group_name_H-M   'P 1'
#
loop_
_entity.id
_entity.type
_entity.pdbx_description
1 polymer ?
#
loop_
_entity_poly.entity_id
_entity_poly.type
_entity_poly.pdbx_seq_one_letter_code
_entity_poly.pdbx_strand_id
1 'polypeptide(L)'
;MVGRGTRLRPNLFGPDQDKHQFLIFDYCQNLEFFGENPDRAEPAGAAPIGERLFRARLELIAELDGVNYEGELSSQLRDRLHEEV
;
A
#
# COMPACT_ATOMS: atom_id res chain seq x y z
N MET A 1 1.70 14.75 -3.72
CA MET A 1 2.72 14.80 -2.64
C MET A 1 3.65 16.00 -2.88
N VAL A 2 3.64 17.01 -2.00
CA VAL A 2 4.39 18.27 -2.20
C VAL A 2 5.72 18.32 -1.40
N GLY A 3 5.75 17.72 -0.21
CA GLY A 3 6.81 17.98 0.78
C GLY A 3 8.23 17.48 0.46
N ARG A 4 8.44 16.62 -0.54
CA ARG A 4 9.81 16.18 -0.90
C ARG A 4 10.60 17.28 -1.62
N GLY A 5 9.92 18.12 -2.39
CA GLY A 5 10.53 19.20 -3.17
C GLY A 5 10.83 20.46 -2.36
N THR A 6 10.34 20.60 -1.13
CA THR A 6 10.41 21.86 -0.36
C THR A 6 11.73 22.09 0.36
N ARG A 7 12.59 21.06 0.47
CA ARG A 7 13.89 21.21 1.14
C ARG A 7 14.76 22.22 0.40
N LEU A 8 15.39 23.12 1.15
CA LEU A 8 16.44 24.00 0.63
C LEU A 8 17.71 23.19 0.39
N ARG A 9 18.51 23.60 -0.59
CA ARG A 9 19.76 22.93 -0.93
C ARG A 9 20.77 23.93 -1.51
N PRO A 10 21.92 24.14 -0.86
CA PRO A 10 22.95 25.01 -1.40
C PRO A 10 23.57 24.45 -2.68
N ASN A 11 23.96 25.35 -3.59
CA ASN A 11 24.65 25.04 -4.84
C ASN A 11 23.93 23.99 -5.74
N LEU A 12 22.60 23.88 -5.67
CA LEU A 12 21.89 22.86 -6.45
C LEU A 12 21.80 23.21 -7.93
N PHE A 13 21.66 24.50 -8.26
CA PHE A 13 21.56 24.96 -9.65
C PHE A 13 22.93 25.28 -10.26
N GLY A 14 23.98 25.36 -9.44
CA GLY A 14 25.36 25.62 -9.84
C GLY A 14 26.19 26.18 -8.66
N PRO A 15 27.48 26.45 -8.87
CA PRO A 15 28.30 27.15 -7.88
C PRO A 15 27.68 28.50 -7.51
N ASP A 16 27.54 28.75 -6.21
CA ASP A 16 26.88 29.93 -5.61
C ASP A 16 25.42 30.11 -6.05
N GLN A 17 24.77 29.05 -6.55
CA GLN A 17 23.37 29.06 -6.98
C GLN A 17 22.55 28.06 -6.16
N ASP A 18 21.99 28.59 -5.08
CA ASP A 18 21.15 27.84 -4.16
C ASP A 18 19.77 27.52 -4.74
N LYS A 19 19.16 26.46 -4.21
CA LYS A 19 17.82 26.04 -4.58
C LYS A 19 16.77 26.99 -3.98
N HIS A 20 16.17 27.82 -4.83
CA HIS A 20 15.04 28.69 -4.45
C HIS A 20 13.66 28.21 -4.95
N GLN A 21 13.63 27.27 -5.90
CA GLN A 21 12.38 26.78 -6.50
C GLN A 21 12.43 25.29 -6.81
N PHE A 22 11.26 24.73 -7.11
CA PHE A 22 11.09 23.38 -7.65
C PHE A 22 9.78 23.33 -8.46
N LEU A 23 9.68 22.38 -9.38
CA LEU A 23 8.50 22.20 -10.22
C LEU A 23 7.67 21.03 -9.70
N ILE A 24 6.35 21.21 -9.78
CA ILE A 24 5.36 20.15 -9.55
C ILE A 24 4.65 19.94 -10.87
N PHE A 25 4.71 18.72 -11.40
CA PHE A 25 3.88 18.31 -12.53
C PHE A 25 2.66 17.58 -12.00
N ASP A 26 1.50 18.22 -12.10
CA ASP A 26 0.25 17.64 -11.64
C ASP A 26 -0.59 17.14 -12.82
N TYR A 27 -0.33 15.90 -13.24
CA TYR A 27 -1.03 15.30 -14.37
C TYR A 27 -2.48 14.92 -14.06
N CYS A 28 -2.79 14.65 -12.79
CA CYS A 28 -4.09 14.12 -12.38
C CYS A 28 -4.98 15.13 -11.67
N GLN A 29 -4.65 16.43 -11.72
CA GLN A 29 -5.41 17.48 -11.02
C GLN A 29 -5.55 17.21 -9.51
N ASN A 30 -4.48 16.70 -8.90
CA ASN A 30 -4.48 16.42 -7.47
C ASN A 30 -4.62 17.71 -6.65
N LEU A 31 -4.03 18.80 -7.11
CA LEU A 31 -4.07 20.09 -6.40
C LEU A 31 -5.50 20.62 -6.30
N GLU A 32 -6.26 20.56 -7.39
CA GLU A 32 -7.68 20.91 -7.43
C GLU A 32 -8.49 19.94 -6.55
N PHE A 33 -8.33 18.63 -6.76
CA PHE A 33 -9.04 17.59 -6.00
C PHE A 33 -8.88 17.73 -4.47
N PHE A 34 -7.65 17.99 -3.99
CA PHE A 34 -7.40 18.18 -2.55
C PHE A 34 -7.72 19.59 -2.06
N GLY A 35 -7.86 20.58 -2.94
CA GLY A 35 -8.26 21.95 -2.62
C GLY A 35 -9.77 22.13 -2.43
N GLU A 36 -10.60 21.28 -3.05
CA GLU A 36 -12.07 21.33 -2.95
C GLU A 36 -12.62 20.85 -1.60
N ASN A 37 -11.76 20.35 -0.70
CA ASN A 37 -12.12 19.83 0.61
C ASN A 37 -13.34 18.86 0.57
N PRO A 38 -13.37 17.88 -0.34
CA PRO A 38 -14.51 16.98 -0.48
C PRO A 38 -14.72 16.18 0.81
N ASP A 39 -15.97 15.87 1.14
CA ASP A 39 -16.30 14.94 2.22
C ASP A 39 -15.50 13.65 2.00
N ARG A 40 -14.49 13.46 2.85
CA ARG A 40 -13.58 12.33 2.72
C ARG A 40 -14.41 11.09 3.01
N ALA A 41 -14.74 10.33 1.97
CA ALA A 41 -15.05 8.93 2.17
C ALA A 41 -13.80 8.33 2.79
N GLU A 42 -13.85 8.01 4.08
CA GLU A 42 -12.79 7.26 4.75
C GLU A 42 -12.54 6.03 3.88
N PRO A 43 -11.36 5.89 3.25
CA PRO A 43 -11.07 4.68 2.52
C PRO A 43 -11.24 3.55 3.52
N ALA A 44 -12.09 2.58 3.21
CA ALA A 44 -12.25 1.40 4.04
C ALA A 44 -10.84 0.88 4.32
N GLY A 45 -10.39 0.98 5.58
CA GLY A 45 -9.02 0.67 5.93
C GLY A 45 -8.70 -0.72 5.41
N ALA A 46 -7.54 -0.88 4.76
CA ALA A 46 -7.12 -2.20 4.35
C ALA A 46 -7.14 -3.11 5.57
N ALA A 47 -7.73 -4.31 5.43
CA ALA A 47 -7.75 -5.29 6.50
C ALA A 47 -6.33 -5.48 7.06
N PRO A 48 -6.16 -5.63 8.39
CA PRO A 48 -4.87 -5.89 8.99
C PRO A 48 -4.14 -7.04 8.29
N ILE A 49 -2.81 -6.99 8.24
CA ILE A 49 -2.01 -8.01 7.55
C ILE A 49 -2.34 -9.43 8.04
N GLY A 50 -2.63 -9.61 9.33
CA GLY A 50 -3.07 -10.89 9.89
C GLY A 50 -4.40 -11.36 9.30
N GLU A 51 -5.41 -10.49 9.21
CA GLU A 51 -6.69 -10.83 8.60
C GLU A 51 -6.54 -11.20 7.12
N ARG A 52 -5.71 -10.44 6.38
CA ARG A 52 -5.44 -10.72 4.97
C ARG A 52 -4.76 -12.08 4.76
N LEU A 53 -3.76 -12.40 5.60
CA LEU A 53 -3.06 -13.67 5.55
C LEU A 53 -3.98 -14.84 5.94
N PHE A 54 -4.81 -14.67 6.98
CA PHE A 54 -5.79 -15.67 7.39
C PHE A 54 -6.76 -15.98 6.25
N ARG A 55 -7.38 -14.96 5.65
CA ARG A 55 -8.33 -15.11 4.53
C ARG A 55 -7.69 -15.81 3.34
N ALA A 56 -6.49 -15.38 2.93
CA ALA A 56 -5.79 -15.97 1.79
C ALA A 56 -5.46 -17.46 2.01
N ARG A 57 -5.08 -17.86 3.23
CA ARG A 57 -4.83 -19.29 3.56
C ARG A 57 -6.12 -20.11 3.56
N LEU A 58 -7.21 -19.56 4.09
CA LEU A 58 -8.51 -20.22 4.10
C LEU A 58 -9.03 -20.44 2.67
N GLU A 59 -8.95 -19.42 1.81
CA GLU A 59 -9.28 -19.52 0.39
C GLU A 59 -8.43 -20.58 -0.30
N LEU A 60 -7.12 -20.61 -0.05
CA LEU A 60 -6.23 -21.60 -0.63
C LEU A 60 -6.59 -23.03 -0.20
N ILE A 61 -6.93 -23.27 1.07
CA ILE A 61 -7.41 -24.59 1.53
C ILE A 61 -8.71 -24.97 0.80
N ALA A 62 -9.65 -24.05 0.64
CA ALA A 62 -10.91 -24.31 -0.04
C ALA A 62 -10.71 -24.73 -1.51
N GLU A 63 -9.78 -24.07 -2.22
CA GLU A 63 -9.41 -24.42 -3.59
C GLU A 63 -8.72 -25.79 -3.66
N LEU A 64 -7.81 -26.08 -2.71
CA LEU A 64 -7.13 -27.39 -2.63
C LEU A 64 -8.11 -28.52 -2.33
N ASP A 65 -9.10 -28.29 -1.48
CA ASP A 65 -10.15 -29.26 -1.16
C ASP A 65 -11.07 -29.49 -2.37
N GLY A 66 -11.37 -28.44 -3.14
CA GLY A 66 -12.16 -28.53 -4.37
C GLY A 66 -11.53 -29.43 -5.44
N VAL A 67 -10.19 -29.53 -5.46
CA VAL A 67 -9.46 -30.42 -6.37
C VAL A 67 -9.03 -31.75 -5.71
N ASN A 68 -9.50 -32.05 -4.50
CA ASN A 68 -9.10 -33.21 -3.68
C ASN A 68 -7.58 -33.36 -3.57
N TYR A 69 -6.88 -32.25 -3.34
CA TYR A 69 -5.43 -32.26 -3.19
C TYR A 69 -5.03 -32.78 -1.80
N GLU A 70 -4.41 -33.96 -1.77
CA GLU A 70 -3.95 -34.65 -0.55
C GLU A 70 -2.45 -34.43 -0.26
N GLY A 71 -1.88 -33.32 -0.74
CA GLY A 71 -0.46 -33.02 -0.52
C GLY A 71 -0.17 -32.26 0.78
N GLU A 72 1.11 -32.25 1.17
CA GLU A 72 1.62 -31.67 2.42
C GLU A 72 1.26 -30.19 2.64
N LEU A 73 1.12 -29.43 1.55
CA LEU A 73 0.70 -28.02 1.61
C LEU A 73 -0.67 -27.86 2.29
N SER A 74 -1.60 -28.80 2.04
CA SER A 74 -2.96 -28.76 2.58
C SER A 74 -2.97 -28.96 4.10
N SER A 75 -2.13 -29.86 4.62
CA SER A 75 -1.97 -30.07 6.07
C SER A 75 -1.22 -28.90 6.72
N GLN A 76 -0.11 -28.44 6.14
CA GLN A 76 0.67 -27.32 6.68
C GLN A 76 -0.15 -26.03 6.81
N LEU A 77 -1.01 -25.72 5.83
CA LEU A 77 -1.88 -24.55 5.89
C LEU A 77 -2.91 -24.65 7.02
N ARG A 78 -3.48 -25.83 7.24
CA ARG A 78 -4.43 -26.07 8.33
C ARG A 78 -3.77 -25.97 9.69
N ASP A 79 -2.62 -26.62 9.88
CA ASP A 79 -1.84 -26.54 11.11
C ASP A 79 -1.49 -25.08 11.43
N ARG A 80 -1.07 -24.34 10.40
CA ARG A 80 -0.74 -22.92 10.57
C ARG A 80 -1.93 -22.05 10.97
N LEU A 81 -3.11 -22.32 10.42
CA LEU A 81 -4.33 -21.61 10.83
C LEU A 81 -4.72 -21.95 12.27
N HIS A 82 -4.52 -23.20 12.71
CA HIS A 82 -4.78 -23.61 14.09
C HIS A 82 -3.81 -22.95 15.10
N GLU A 83 -2.55 -22.72 14.73
CA GLU A 83 -1.59 -21.98 15.57
C GLU A 83 -1.90 -20.48 15.70
N GLU A 84 -2.60 -19.89 14.73
CA GLU A 84 -2.92 -18.46 14.70
C GLU A 84 -4.19 -18.11 15.51
N VAL A 85 -4.89 -19.11 16.09
CA VAL A 85 -6.14 -18.97 16.88
C VAL A 85 -5.93 -19.30 18.35
#